data_AF-A0A2V8ZH94-F1
#
_entry.id   AF-A0A2V8ZH94-F1
#
_cell.length_a   1.000
_cell.length_b   1.000
_cell.length_c   1.000
_cell.angle_alpha   90.00
_cell.angle_beta   90.00
_cell.angle_gamma   90.00
#
_symmetry.space_group_name_H-M   'P 1'
#
loop_
_entity.id
_entity.type
_entity.pdbx_description
1 polymer ?
#
loop_
_entity_poly.entity_id
_entity_poly.type
_entity_poly.pdbx_seq_one_letter_code
_entity_poly.pdbx_strand_id
1 'polypeptide(L)'
;MPSENVHRKPGKILDRSGLHLEEHDHEDTILAMMGAFEQEFHGIKFHIPDNSYYETVDGLSWGVNPTYAHEWNASGEIEIKLQISRRETPTLPPERRPQCAQSYFELLPFAPVEVTCLALAEILGEKIRACYQRNKARDIYDLGMYATRPLQQDRIRRLVVLKLWQARDSFDPAQLMEKFERGAEFDWDDLRDLVRRDARINRGKICTDCVRGFRFLANLTSEEQRLAADRHQREQALAEKLSEEMP
;
A
#
# COMPACT_ATOMS: atom_id res chain seq x y z
N MET A 1 -47.51 -0.41 44.05
CA MET A 1 -46.83 0.52 43.13
C MET A 1 -46.20 -0.30 42.02
N PRO A 2 -46.26 0.16 40.76
CA PRO A 2 -46.37 -0.69 39.58
C PRO A 2 -45.06 -0.87 38.80
N SER A 3 -45.08 -1.91 37.97
CA SER A 3 -44.37 -2.19 36.71
C SER A 3 -43.48 -1.11 36.07
N GLU A 4 -42.31 -1.53 35.57
CA GLU A 4 -42.06 -1.50 34.11
C GLU A 4 -40.97 -2.49 33.68
N ASN A 5 -41.24 -3.08 32.52
CA ASN A 5 -40.58 -4.21 31.88
C ASN A 5 -39.98 -3.64 30.59
N VAL A 6 -38.65 -3.71 30.38
CA VAL A 6 -38.08 -3.38 29.07
C VAL A 6 -37.10 -4.45 28.61
N HIS A 7 -37.60 -5.17 27.60
CA HIS A 7 -36.95 -6.05 26.66
C HIS A 7 -35.46 -5.76 26.37
N ARG A 8 -34.59 -6.72 26.69
CA ARG A 8 -33.37 -6.95 25.89
C ARG A 8 -33.77 -7.76 24.66
N LYS A 9 -33.75 -7.11 23.50
CA LYS A 9 -33.84 -7.80 22.20
C LYS A 9 -32.56 -8.65 22.01
N PRO A 10 -32.66 -9.89 21.48
CA PRO A 10 -31.49 -10.61 21.02
C PRO A 10 -30.97 -9.91 19.76
N GLY A 11 -29.72 -9.45 19.81
CA GLY A 11 -29.01 -8.94 18.64
C GLY A 11 -28.96 -10.02 17.57
N LYS A 12 -29.35 -9.65 16.35
CA LYS A 12 -29.31 -10.51 15.17
C LYS A 12 -27.91 -11.06 14.97
N ILE A 13 -27.82 -12.39 14.92
CA ILE A 13 -26.74 -13.11 14.24
C ILE A 13 -26.86 -12.75 12.76
N LEU A 14 -25.94 -11.94 12.26
CA LEU A 14 -25.59 -11.92 10.85
C LEU A 14 -24.24 -12.60 10.73
N ASP A 15 -24.31 -13.91 10.50
CA ASP A 15 -23.23 -14.69 9.94
C ASP A 15 -22.90 -14.14 8.55
N ARG A 16 -21.68 -13.63 8.39
CA ARG A 16 -21.04 -13.34 7.11
C ARG A 16 -19.63 -13.91 7.16
N SER A 17 -19.53 -15.20 6.84
CA SER A 17 -18.43 -15.81 6.08
C SER A 17 -17.02 -15.24 6.34
N GLY A 18 -16.35 -15.79 7.34
CA GLY A 18 -15.01 -16.36 7.17
C GLY A 18 -13.87 -15.42 6.73
N LEU A 19 -13.67 -14.31 7.45
CA LEU A 19 -12.36 -13.71 7.73
C LEU A 19 -12.57 -12.70 8.87
N HIS A 20 -13.01 -13.20 10.03
CA HIS A 20 -12.74 -12.51 11.28
C HIS A 20 -11.23 -12.58 11.46
N LEU A 21 -10.51 -11.54 11.03
CA LEU A 21 -9.33 -11.15 11.77
C LEU A 21 -9.86 -10.89 13.17
N GLU A 22 -9.67 -11.84 14.07
CA GLU A 22 -9.76 -11.56 15.51
C GLU A 22 -9.00 -10.25 15.72
N GLU A 23 -9.48 -9.39 16.63
CA GLU A 23 -8.73 -8.24 17.09
C GLU A 23 -7.44 -8.79 17.72
N HIS A 24 -6.45 -9.12 16.88
CA HIS A 24 -5.13 -9.49 17.32
C HIS A 24 -4.65 -8.24 18.03
N ASP A 25 -4.33 -8.43 19.31
CA ASP A 25 -3.72 -7.37 20.06
C ASP A 25 -2.49 -6.92 19.27
N HIS A 26 -2.24 -5.61 19.22
CA HIS A 26 -1.07 -5.08 18.53
C HIS A 26 0.23 -5.74 19.03
N GLU A 27 0.27 -6.11 20.31
CA GLU A 27 1.32 -6.93 20.92
C GLU A 27 1.45 -8.30 20.23
N ASP A 28 0.35 -9.02 19.99
CA ASP A 28 0.36 -10.31 19.29
C ASP A 28 0.90 -10.17 17.85
N THR A 29 0.55 -9.08 17.17
CA THR A 29 1.06 -8.81 15.81
C THR A 29 2.57 -8.59 15.83
N ILE A 30 3.07 -7.79 16.78
CA ILE A 30 4.52 -7.55 16.94
C ILE A 30 5.23 -8.86 17.30
N LEU A 31 4.71 -9.64 18.25
CA LEU A 31 5.29 -10.92 18.65
C LEU A 31 5.32 -11.91 17.48
N ALA A 32 4.27 -11.97 16.66
CA ALA A 32 4.25 -12.78 15.45
C ALA A 32 5.29 -12.31 14.41
N MET A 33 5.43 -11.00 14.22
CA MET A 33 6.49 -10.42 13.37
C MET A 33 7.88 -10.78 13.88
N MET A 34 8.12 -10.70 15.19
CA MET A 34 9.41 -11.06 15.80
C MET A 34 9.70 -12.56 15.66
N GLY A 35 8.70 -13.41 15.90
CA GLY A 35 8.81 -14.86 15.76
C GLY A 35 9.16 -15.30 14.33
N ALA A 36 8.75 -14.54 13.32
CA ALA A 36 9.11 -14.82 11.92
C ALA A 36 10.63 -14.72 11.63
N PHE A 37 11.39 -14.06 12.51
CA PHE A 37 12.84 -13.86 12.38
C PHE A 37 13.67 -14.71 13.37
N GLU A 38 13.04 -15.56 14.18
CA GLU A 38 13.74 -16.31 15.24
C GLU A 38 14.65 -17.41 14.67
N GLN A 39 14.27 -18.00 13.55
CA GLN A 39 14.99 -19.13 12.96
C GLN A 39 16.03 -18.67 11.93
N GLU A 40 17.23 -19.27 12.03
CA GLU A 40 18.24 -19.15 10.98
C GLU A 40 17.74 -19.81 9.68
N PHE A 41 17.94 -19.12 8.56
CA PHE A 41 17.52 -19.59 7.25
C PHE A 41 18.70 -19.61 6.29
N HIS A 42 19.19 -20.81 5.94
CA HIS A 42 20.33 -21.00 5.04
C HIS A 42 21.57 -20.14 5.37
N GLY A 43 21.99 -20.09 6.65
CA GLY A 43 23.14 -19.31 7.08
C GLY A 43 22.86 -17.84 7.39
N ILE A 44 21.63 -17.37 7.12
CA ILE A 44 21.18 -16.01 7.44
C ILE A 44 20.55 -16.03 8.83
N LYS A 45 21.15 -15.28 9.75
CA LYS A 45 20.63 -15.07 11.10
C LYS A 45 20.05 -13.68 11.19
N PHE A 46 18.90 -13.56 11.82
CA PHE A 46 18.29 -12.26 12.11
C PHE A 46 18.45 -11.92 13.59
N HIS A 47 18.57 -10.64 13.86
CA HIS A 47 18.57 -10.09 15.20
C HIS A 47 17.64 -8.88 15.22
N ILE A 48 16.87 -8.72 16.30
CA ILE A 48 15.96 -7.59 16.48
C ILE A 48 16.56 -6.74 17.60
N PRO A 49 17.28 -5.65 17.28
CA PRO A 49 17.88 -4.79 18.30
C PRO A 49 16.85 -4.19 19.27
N ASP A 50 17.30 -3.80 20.45
CA ASP A 50 16.46 -3.02 21.36
C ASP A 50 15.97 -1.73 20.68
N ASN A 51 14.69 -1.38 20.85
CA ASN A 51 14.01 -0.25 20.19
C ASN A 51 13.87 -0.35 18.66
N SER A 52 14.10 -1.52 18.07
CA SER A 52 13.88 -1.75 16.63
C SER A 52 12.46 -2.20 16.27
N TYR A 53 11.57 -2.32 17.26
CA TYR A 53 10.13 -2.45 17.07
C TYR A 53 9.44 -1.17 17.49
N TYR A 54 8.36 -0.81 16.78
CA TYR A 54 7.66 0.44 17.02
C TYR A 54 6.19 0.36 16.62
N GLU A 55 5.41 1.24 17.23
CA GLU A 55 4.05 1.58 16.84
C GLU A 55 4.04 3.01 16.29
N THR A 56 3.29 3.26 15.22
CA THR A 56 3.11 4.62 14.71
C THR A 56 2.20 5.42 15.62
N VAL A 57 2.38 6.75 15.65
CA VAL A 57 1.65 7.67 16.56
C VAL A 57 0.13 7.54 16.49
N ASP A 58 -0.42 7.12 15.35
CA ASP A 58 -1.85 6.91 15.15
C ASP A 58 -2.36 5.53 15.62
N GLY A 59 -1.49 4.65 16.08
CA GLY A 59 -1.82 3.29 16.53
C GLY A 59 -2.31 2.36 15.41
N LEU A 60 -2.04 2.71 14.14
CA LEU A 60 -2.57 1.97 12.98
C LEU A 60 -1.50 1.21 12.21
N SER A 61 -0.22 1.32 12.59
CA SER A 61 0.86 0.56 11.96
C SER A 61 1.91 0.17 12.98
N TRP A 62 2.50 -1.01 12.77
CA TRP A 62 3.55 -1.56 13.61
C TRP A 62 4.70 -2.01 12.73
N GLY A 63 5.92 -1.82 13.23
CA GLY A 63 7.12 -2.21 12.51
C GLY A 63 8.08 -2.98 13.39
N VAL A 64 8.86 -3.84 12.74
CA VAL A 64 10.02 -4.52 13.31
C VAL A 64 11.14 -4.38 12.30
N ASN A 65 12.30 -3.97 12.77
CA ASN A 65 13.45 -3.69 11.94
C ASN A 65 14.59 -4.67 12.27
N PRO A 66 14.50 -5.96 11.86
CA PRO A 66 15.59 -6.89 12.11
C PRO A 66 16.84 -6.49 11.32
N THR A 67 17.99 -6.67 11.94
CA THR A 67 19.25 -6.76 11.21
C THR A 67 19.53 -8.21 10.82
N TYR A 68 20.35 -8.43 9.80
CA TYR A 68 20.78 -9.78 9.43
C TYR A 68 22.29 -9.92 9.37
N ALA A 69 22.78 -11.10 9.75
CA ALA A 69 24.17 -11.50 9.67
C ALA A 69 24.31 -12.77 8.80
N HIS A 70 25.42 -12.84 8.08
CA HIS A 70 25.86 -14.01 7.31
C HIS A 70 27.39 -13.99 7.25
N GLU A 71 28.04 -15.10 6.88
CA GLU A 71 29.49 -15.19 6.66
C GLU A 71 30.07 -14.03 5.79
N TRP A 72 29.36 -13.58 4.76
CA TRP A 72 29.78 -12.48 3.88
C TRP A 72 29.33 -11.10 4.38
N ASN A 73 28.45 -11.04 5.38
CA ASN A 73 27.96 -9.81 6.02
C ASN A 73 28.22 -9.89 7.53
N ALA A 74 29.49 -9.95 7.91
CA ALA A 74 29.90 -10.17 9.29
C ALA A 74 29.58 -8.99 10.22
N SER A 75 29.36 -7.78 9.69
CA SER A 75 28.97 -6.64 10.53
C SER A 75 27.61 -6.84 11.18
N GLY A 76 26.67 -7.51 10.50
CA GLY A 76 25.32 -7.70 11.01
C GLY A 76 24.52 -6.39 11.16
N GLU A 77 25.00 -5.29 10.57
CA GLU A 77 24.44 -3.93 10.76
C GLU A 77 23.39 -3.55 9.71
N ILE A 78 23.13 -4.42 8.73
CA ILE A 78 22.16 -4.12 7.66
C ILE A 78 20.76 -4.45 8.16
N GLU A 79 19.94 -3.40 8.25
CA GLU A 79 18.55 -3.44 8.69
C GLU A 79 17.58 -3.70 7.54
N ILE A 80 16.56 -4.52 7.81
CA ILE A 80 15.38 -4.71 6.96
C ILE A 80 14.21 -4.03 7.65
N LYS A 81 13.57 -3.06 7.00
CA LYS A 81 12.39 -2.40 7.56
C LYS A 81 11.13 -3.18 7.18
N LEU A 82 10.51 -3.84 8.16
CA LEU A 82 9.22 -4.51 7.99
C LEU A 82 8.14 -3.71 8.72
N GLN A 83 7.05 -3.38 8.04
CA GLN A 83 5.92 -2.68 8.62
C GLN A 83 4.60 -3.30 8.16
N ILE A 84 3.67 -3.48 9.09
CA ILE A 84 2.28 -3.85 8.84
C ILE A 84 1.41 -2.62 9.12
N SER A 85 0.45 -2.34 8.24
CA SER A 85 -0.49 -1.24 8.41
C SER A 85 -1.93 -1.73 8.35
N ARG A 86 -2.76 -1.24 9.29
CA ARG A 86 -4.22 -1.45 9.33
C ARG A 86 -5.00 -0.23 8.88
N ARG A 87 -4.33 0.80 8.34
CA ARG A 87 -4.98 2.03 7.87
C ARG A 87 -6.02 1.78 6.80
N GLU A 88 -5.80 0.78 5.95
CA GLU A 88 -6.63 0.54 4.78
C GLU A 88 -6.79 -0.97 4.58
N THR A 89 -7.99 -1.38 4.17
CA THR A 89 -8.27 -2.74 3.72
C THR A 89 -8.13 -2.77 2.19
N PRO A 90 -7.47 -3.77 1.59
CA PRO A 90 -7.42 -3.92 0.14
C PRO A 90 -8.84 -3.92 -0.45
N THR A 91 -9.07 -3.07 -1.45
CA THR A 91 -10.36 -2.99 -2.15
C THR A 91 -10.52 -4.17 -3.11
N LEU A 92 -9.42 -4.56 -3.77
CA LEU A 92 -9.33 -5.78 -4.54
C LEU A 92 -8.82 -6.96 -3.70
N PRO A 93 -9.27 -8.20 -3.99
CA PRO A 93 -8.68 -9.40 -3.41
C PRO A 93 -7.16 -9.46 -3.66
N PRO A 94 -6.35 -9.86 -2.67
CA PRO A 94 -4.93 -10.13 -2.88
C PRO A 94 -4.71 -11.25 -3.90
N GLU A 95 -3.57 -11.20 -4.58
CA GLU A 95 -3.16 -12.16 -5.60
C GLU A 95 -1.88 -12.86 -5.17
N ARG A 96 -1.74 -14.15 -5.45
CA ARG A 96 -0.43 -14.80 -5.37
C ARG A 96 0.36 -14.55 -6.64
N ARG A 97 1.60 -14.07 -6.50
CA ARG A 97 2.50 -13.80 -7.62
C ARG A 97 3.83 -14.50 -7.41
N PRO A 98 4.40 -15.15 -8.44
CA PRO A 98 5.78 -15.61 -8.38
C PRO A 98 6.71 -14.40 -8.31
N GLN A 99 7.84 -14.58 -7.63
CA GLN A 99 8.89 -13.57 -7.63
C GLN A 99 9.45 -13.37 -9.05
N CYS A 100 9.83 -12.15 -9.40
CA CYS A 100 10.47 -11.87 -10.68
C CYS A 100 11.75 -12.69 -10.81
N ALA A 101 11.83 -13.56 -11.82
CA ALA A 101 12.99 -14.43 -12.04
C ALA A 101 14.30 -13.62 -12.05
N GLN A 102 15.23 -13.99 -11.18
CA GLN A 102 16.59 -13.45 -11.14
C GLN A 102 17.58 -14.53 -11.56
N SER A 103 18.68 -14.14 -12.19
CA SER A 103 19.72 -15.10 -12.65
C SER A 103 20.32 -15.92 -11.50
N TYR A 104 20.34 -15.39 -10.28
CA TYR A 104 20.85 -16.10 -9.11
C TYR A 104 19.86 -17.12 -8.53
N PHE A 105 18.61 -17.18 -8.99
CA PHE A 105 17.64 -18.16 -8.48
C PHE A 105 18.07 -19.60 -8.74
N GLU A 106 18.78 -19.86 -9.84
CA GLU A 106 19.35 -21.18 -10.17
C GLU A 106 20.42 -21.65 -9.16
N LEU A 107 20.97 -20.72 -8.38
CA LEU A 107 22.01 -20.97 -7.39
C LEU A 107 21.44 -21.11 -5.97
N LEU A 108 20.14 -20.90 -5.78
CA LEU A 108 19.52 -21.01 -4.45
C LEU A 108 19.37 -22.49 -4.06
N PRO A 109 19.62 -22.85 -2.79
CA PRO A 109 19.37 -24.20 -2.29
C PRO A 109 17.87 -24.49 -2.05
N PHE A 110 17.00 -23.55 -2.43
CA PHE A 110 15.55 -23.63 -2.29
C PHE A 110 14.87 -22.97 -3.49
N ALA A 111 13.61 -23.35 -3.73
CA ALA A 111 12.77 -22.71 -4.75
C ALA A 111 12.14 -21.42 -4.20
N PRO A 112 12.21 -20.28 -4.91
CA PRO A 112 11.47 -19.08 -4.55
C PRO A 112 9.97 -19.35 -4.45
N VAL A 113 9.34 -18.89 -3.37
CA VAL A 113 7.90 -19.04 -3.14
C VAL A 113 7.10 -17.95 -3.85
N GLU A 114 5.84 -18.25 -4.15
CA GLU A 114 4.87 -17.20 -4.49
C GLU A 114 4.57 -16.33 -3.28
N VAL A 115 4.38 -15.04 -3.52
CA VAL A 115 4.09 -14.03 -2.50
C VAL A 115 2.67 -13.53 -2.70
N THR A 116 1.92 -13.42 -1.60
CA THR A 116 0.62 -12.74 -1.60
C THR A 116 0.86 -11.23 -1.72
N CYS A 117 0.36 -10.62 -2.77
CA CYS A 117 0.54 -9.21 -3.09
C CYS A 117 -0.80 -8.54 -3.36
N LEU A 118 -0.82 -7.21 -3.22
CA LEU A 118 -1.92 -6.41 -3.76
C LEU A 118 -1.98 -6.57 -5.28
N ALA A 119 -3.19 -6.56 -5.85
CA ALA A 119 -3.36 -6.53 -7.29
C ALA A 119 -2.65 -5.30 -7.87
N LEU A 120 -2.09 -5.38 -9.09
CA LEU A 120 -1.33 -4.25 -9.67
C LEU A 120 -2.14 -2.96 -9.73
N ALA A 121 -3.44 -3.04 -10.06
CA ALA A 121 -4.33 -1.89 -10.09
C ALA A 121 -4.48 -1.23 -8.70
N GLU A 122 -4.53 -2.04 -7.63
CA GLU A 122 -4.56 -1.58 -6.23
C GLU A 122 -3.26 -0.85 -5.88
N ILE A 123 -2.10 -1.44 -6.23
CA ILE A 123 -0.78 -0.83 -6.01
C ILE A 123 -0.69 0.53 -6.70
N LEU A 124 -1.14 0.63 -7.96
CA LEU A 124 -1.13 1.89 -8.70
C LEU A 124 -2.11 2.91 -8.10
N GLY A 125 -3.29 2.48 -7.65
CA GLY A 125 -4.23 3.33 -6.92
C GLY A 125 -3.61 3.93 -5.66
N GLU A 126 -2.95 3.11 -4.84
CA GLU A 126 -2.23 3.56 -3.65
C GLU A 126 -1.09 4.52 -3.99
N LYS A 127 -0.31 4.21 -5.03
CA LYS A 127 0.81 5.05 -5.45
C LYS A 127 0.32 6.40 -5.94
N ILE A 128 -0.79 6.45 -6.67
CA ILE A 128 -1.41 7.71 -7.10
C ILE A 128 -1.93 8.49 -5.88
N ARG A 129 -2.66 7.85 -4.95
CA ARG A 129 -3.12 8.50 -3.70
C ARG A 129 -1.94 9.08 -2.91
N ALA A 130 -0.91 8.27 -2.64
CA ALA A 130 0.27 8.72 -1.92
C ALA A 130 0.96 9.87 -2.68
N CYS A 131 1.14 9.73 -3.99
CA CYS A 131 1.75 10.78 -4.80
C CYS A 131 0.89 12.05 -4.87
N TYR A 132 -0.42 11.97 -4.71
CA TYR A 132 -1.31 13.13 -4.60
C TYR A 132 -1.06 13.86 -3.25
N GLN A 133 -1.01 13.11 -2.16
CA GLN A 133 -0.94 13.64 -0.79
C GLN A 133 0.47 14.10 -0.34
N ARG A 134 1.54 13.59 -0.95
CA ARG A 134 2.93 13.94 -0.58
C ARG A 134 3.85 14.06 -1.80
N ASN A 135 5.02 14.66 -1.61
CA ASN A 135 5.97 14.97 -2.69
C ASN A 135 7.19 14.03 -2.68
N LYS A 136 6.97 12.71 -2.54
CA LYS A 136 8.05 11.72 -2.52
C LYS A 136 8.40 11.26 -3.93
N ALA A 137 9.67 11.43 -4.34
CA ALA A 137 10.10 11.07 -5.70
C ALA A 137 9.95 9.56 -5.98
N ARG A 138 9.98 8.72 -4.95
CA ARG A 138 9.76 7.27 -5.05
C ARG A 138 8.39 6.94 -5.65
N ASP A 139 7.35 7.69 -5.26
CA ASP A 139 5.99 7.43 -5.72
C ASP A 139 5.85 7.81 -7.22
N ILE A 140 6.30 8.99 -7.63
CA ILE A 140 6.26 9.37 -9.06
C ILE A 140 7.22 8.53 -9.92
N TYR A 141 8.34 8.07 -9.37
CA TYR A 141 9.25 7.16 -10.07
C TYR A 141 8.54 5.83 -10.39
N ASP A 142 7.91 5.21 -9.39
CA ASP A 142 7.13 3.98 -9.58
C ASP A 142 6.02 4.19 -10.61
N LEU A 143 5.27 5.29 -10.52
CA LEU A 143 4.24 5.64 -11.49
C LEU A 143 4.82 5.79 -12.91
N GLY A 144 5.98 6.44 -13.06
CA GLY A 144 6.67 6.60 -14.33
C GLY A 144 7.07 5.28 -14.98
N MET A 145 7.40 4.25 -14.19
CA MET A 145 7.71 2.90 -14.68
C MET A 145 6.51 2.19 -15.33
N TYR A 146 5.29 2.61 -14.98
CA TYR A 146 4.03 2.04 -15.48
C TYR A 146 3.27 2.98 -16.43
N ALA A 147 3.61 4.27 -16.47
CA ALA A 147 2.90 5.30 -17.23
C ALA A 147 2.83 5.06 -18.75
N THR A 148 3.74 4.24 -19.28
CA THR A 148 3.79 3.89 -20.71
C THR A 148 3.29 2.48 -21.03
N ARG A 149 2.82 1.75 -20.02
CA ARG A 149 2.30 0.37 -20.17
C ARG A 149 0.79 0.40 -20.42
N PRO A 150 0.21 -0.67 -20.98
CA PRO A 150 -1.25 -0.84 -20.98
C PRO A 150 -1.77 -0.92 -19.54
N LEU A 151 -2.72 -0.05 -19.21
CA LEU A 151 -3.31 0.05 -17.87
C LEU A 151 -4.81 -0.24 -17.92
N GLN A 152 -5.34 -0.86 -16.86
CA GLN A 152 -6.79 -0.99 -16.63
C GLN A 152 -7.33 0.36 -16.13
N GLN A 153 -7.43 1.33 -17.04
CA GLN A 153 -7.62 2.74 -16.72
C GLN A 153 -8.87 2.99 -15.86
N ASP A 154 -10.02 2.43 -16.23
CA ASP A 154 -11.27 2.61 -15.47
C ASP A 154 -11.18 2.04 -14.06
N ARG A 155 -10.60 0.84 -13.92
CA ARG A 155 -10.37 0.22 -12.61
C ARG A 155 -9.43 1.06 -11.74
N ILE A 156 -8.30 1.49 -12.28
CA ILE A 156 -7.34 2.33 -11.54
C ILE A 156 -7.97 3.67 -11.16
N ARG A 157 -8.68 4.32 -12.08
CA ARG A 157 -9.35 5.60 -11.83
C ARG A 157 -10.37 5.48 -10.69
N ARG A 158 -11.18 4.42 -10.69
CA ARG A 158 -12.13 4.17 -9.61
C ARG A 158 -11.44 3.89 -8.28
N LEU A 159 -10.37 3.08 -8.29
CA LEU A 159 -9.58 2.81 -7.10
C LEU A 159 -9.00 4.11 -6.51
N VAL A 160 -8.43 5.00 -7.32
CA VAL A 160 -7.89 6.28 -6.84
C VAL A 160 -8.95 7.09 -6.08
N VAL A 161 -10.17 7.16 -6.61
CA VAL A 161 -11.29 7.86 -5.95
C VAL A 161 -11.64 7.19 -4.62
N LEU A 162 -11.79 5.86 -4.60
CA LEU A 162 -12.09 5.11 -3.37
C LEU A 162 -10.99 5.27 -2.32
N LYS A 163 -9.72 5.21 -2.73
CA LYS A 163 -8.55 5.33 -1.84
C LYS A 163 -8.44 6.73 -1.23
N LEU A 164 -8.63 7.78 -2.02
CA LEU A 164 -8.67 9.15 -1.49
C LEU A 164 -9.87 9.37 -0.57
N TRP A 165 -11.04 8.83 -0.92
CA TRP A 165 -12.24 8.90 -0.08
C TRP A 165 -12.06 8.15 1.26
N GLN A 166 -11.44 6.96 1.26
CA GLN A 166 -11.07 6.21 2.47
C GLN A 166 -10.11 7.01 3.36
N ALA A 167 -9.18 7.75 2.74
CA ALA A 167 -8.26 8.67 3.43
C ALA A 167 -8.90 10.02 3.83
N ARG A 168 -10.22 10.19 3.66
CA ARG A 168 -10.97 11.44 3.93
C ARG A 168 -10.47 12.65 3.16
N ASP A 169 -9.97 12.40 1.95
CA ASP A 169 -9.45 13.41 1.06
C ASP A 169 -10.37 13.58 -0.16
N SER A 170 -10.29 14.75 -0.78
CA SER A 170 -10.95 15.02 -2.06
C SER A 170 -10.00 14.73 -3.22
N PHE A 171 -10.54 14.35 -4.37
CA PHE A 171 -9.74 14.13 -5.57
C PHE A 171 -10.03 15.16 -6.67
N ASP A 172 -9.03 16.00 -6.97
CA ASP A 172 -8.99 16.82 -8.16
C ASP A 172 -7.90 16.30 -9.13
N PRO A 173 -8.28 15.65 -10.24
CA PRO A 173 -7.33 15.18 -11.24
C PRO A 173 -6.46 16.30 -11.83
N ALA A 174 -6.98 17.53 -11.95
CA ALA A 174 -6.23 18.64 -12.52
C ALA A 174 -5.05 19.03 -11.61
N GLN A 175 -5.27 19.03 -10.29
CA GLN A 175 -4.21 19.26 -9.31
C GLN A 175 -3.10 18.22 -9.42
N LEU A 176 -3.44 16.94 -9.62
CA LEU A 176 -2.45 15.89 -9.81
C LEU A 176 -1.65 16.08 -11.11
N MET A 177 -2.32 16.46 -12.21
CA MET A 177 -1.63 16.71 -13.48
C MET A 177 -0.68 17.89 -13.38
N GLU A 178 -1.11 19.00 -12.78
CA GLU A 178 -0.25 20.17 -12.54
C GLU A 178 0.96 19.80 -11.68
N LYS A 179 0.77 18.96 -10.67
CA LYS A 179 1.86 18.43 -9.84
C LYS A 179 2.89 17.66 -10.66
N PHE A 180 2.44 16.79 -11.56
CA PHE A 180 3.32 16.06 -12.46
C PHE A 180 4.04 16.99 -13.45
N GLU A 181 3.35 17.98 -14.01
CA GLU A 181 3.92 18.97 -14.94
C GLU A 181 5.01 19.80 -14.27
N ARG A 182 4.78 20.28 -13.05
CA ARG A 182 5.76 21.07 -12.31
C ARG A 182 6.99 20.25 -11.96
N GLY A 183 6.82 19.05 -11.39
CA GLY A 183 7.90 18.09 -11.09
C GLY A 183 9.00 18.52 -10.11
N ALA A 184 9.15 19.83 -9.85
CA ALA A 184 10.21 20.42 -9.04
C ALA A 184 9.99 20.21 -7.53
N GLU A 185 8.74 20.00 -7.11
CA GLU A 185 8.39 19.83 -5.70
C GLU A 185 8.74 18.44 -5.17
N PHE A 186 9.04 17.47 -6.04
CA PHE A 186 9.42 16.12 -5.63
C PHE A 186 10.81 16.09 -4.99
N ASP A 187 10.90 15.41 -3.86
CA ASP A 187 12.14 15.12 -3.13
C ASP A 187 12.96 14.07 -3.90
N TRP A 188 13.69 14.51 -4.93
CA TRP A 188 14.46 13.63 -5.82
C TRP A 188 15.70 13.02 -5.17
N ASP A 189 16.19 13.59 -4.06
CA ASP A 189 17.31 13.04 -3.33
C ASP A 189 16.93 11.74 -2.58
N ASP A 190 15.68 11.64 -2.12
CA ASP A 190 15.10 10.44 -1.50
C ASP A 190 15.08 9.21 -2.43
N LEU A 191 15.31 9.39 -3.73
CA LEU A 191 15.37 8.30 -4.70
C LEU A 191 16.77 7.68 -4.82
N ARG A 192 17.84 8.40 -4.45
CA ARG A 192 19.24 7.96 -4.68
C ARG A 192 19.57 6.61 -4.05
N ASP A 193 19.00 6.33 -2.88
CA ASP A 193 19.31 5.12 -2.13
C ASP A 193 18.46 3.91 -2.58
N LEU A 194 17.49 4.12 -3.47
CA LEU A 194 16.60 3.07 -3.97
C LEU A 194 16.85 2.64 -5.41
N VAL A 195 17.52 3.49 -6.20
CA VAL A 195 17.90 3.14 -7.56
C VAL A 195 19.34 2.68 -7.60
N ARG A 196 19.71 1.94 -8.66
CA ARG A 196 21.11 1.60 -8.88
C ARG A 196 21.94 2.88 -8.95
N ARG A 197 23.15 2.86 -8.39
CA ARG A 197 24.04 4.04 -8.34
C ARG A 197 24.36 4.61 -9.73
N ASP A 198 24.31 3.79 -10.77
CA ASP A 198 24.53 4.14 -12.18
C ASP A 198 23.24 4.51 -12.94
N ALA A 199 22.07 4.38 -12.31
CA ALA A 199 20.80 4.69 -12.94
C ALA A 199 20.69 6.19 -13.23
N ARG A 200 20.68 6.54 -14.52
CA ARG A 200 20.37 7.90 -14.97
C ARG A 200 18.87 8.16 -14.84
N ILE A 201 18.47 8.80 -13.75
CA ILE A 201 17.07 9.23 -13.54
C ILE A 201 16.78 10.46 -14.41
N ASN A 202 16.01 10.26 -15.48
CA ASN A 202 15.50 11.37 -16.29
C ASN A 202 14.18 11.90 -15.73
N ARG A 203 14.28 12.86 -14.80
CA ARG A 203 13.14 13.49 -14.11
C ARG A 203 12.10 14.05 -15.08
N GLY A 204 12.55 14.80 -16.08
CA GLY A 204 11.66 15.41 -17.08
C GLY A 204 10.90 14.37 -17.90
N LYS A 205 11.54 13.26 -18.26
CA LYS A 205 10.87 12.15 -18.93
C LYS A 205 9.84 11.48 -18.03
N ILE A 206 10.16 11.23 -16.76
CA ILE A 206 9.24 10.64 -15.79
C ILE A 206 7.98 11.51 -15.64
N CYS A 207 8.16 12.81 -15.41
CA CYS A 207 7.06 13.78 -15.32
C CYS A 207 6.19 13.76 -16.59
N THR A 208 6.82 13.87 -17.77
CA THR A 208 6.12 13.85 -19.07
C THR A 208 5.33 12.56 -19.28
N ASP A 209 5.93 11.42 -18.95
CA ASP A 209 5.28 10.12 -19.08
C ASP A 209 4.11 10.01 -18.11
N CYS A 210 4.23 10.46 -16.86
CA CYS A 210 3.13 10.47 -15.89
C CYS A 210 1.95 11.35 -16.33
N VAL A 211 2.20 12.58 -16.80
CA VAL A 211 1.15 13.47 -17.33
C VAL A 211 0.37 12.79 -18.46
N ARG A 212 1.08 12.16 -19.39
CA ARG A 212 0.45 11.47 -20.51
C ARG A 212 -0.26 10.19 -20.09
N GLY A 213 0.40 9.36 -19.30
CA GLY A 213 -0.03 8.01 -18.92
C GLY A 213 -1.23 8.00 -17.98
N PHE A 214 -1.37 9.02 -17.14
CA PHE A 214 -2.44 9.13 -16.14
C PHE A 214 -3.50 10.19 -16.48
N ARG A 215 -3.49 10.76 -17.69
CA ARG A 215 -4.50 11.73 -18.14
C ARG A 215 -5.94 11.19 -18.04
N PHE A 216 -6.11 9.87 -18.15
CA PHE A 216 -7.42 9.22 -18.03
C PHE A 216 -8.10 9.49 -16.68
N LEU A 217 -7.34 9.86 -15.63
CA LEU A 217 -7.90 10.19 -14.31
C LEU A 217 -8.86 11.40 -14.36
N ALA A 218 -8.76 12.25 -15.37
CA ALA A 218 -9.70 13.35 -15.58
C ALA A 218 -11.11 12.90 -16.04
N ASN A 219 -11.24 11.67 -16.56
CA ASN A 219 -12.48 11.14 -17.10
C ASN A 219 -13.34 10.47 -16.00
N LEU A 220 -13.56 11.17 -14.89
CA LEU A 220 -14.40 10.66 -13.80
C LEU A 220 -15.87 10.56 -14.27
N THR A 221 -16.54 9.45 -13.96
CA THR A 221 -18.01 9.33 -14.11
C THR A 221 -18.72 10.25 -13.11
N SER A 222 -20.02 10.48 -13.31
CA SER A 222 -20.81 11.30 -12.38
C SER A 222 -20.81 10.76 -10.94
N GLU A 223 -20.80 9.43 -10.78
CA GLU A 223 -20.74 8.78 -9.47
C GLU A 223 -19.37 8.98 -8.80
N GLU A 224 -18.29 8.86 -9.57
CA GLU A 224 -16.94 9.08 -9.05
C GLU A 224 -16.64 10.54 -8.77
N GLN A 225 -17.17 11.48 -9.57
CA GLN A 225 -17.09 12.92 -9.27
C GLN A 225 -17.79 13.25 -7.95
N ARG A 226 -18.98 12.66 -7.72
CA ARG A 226 -19.72 12.83 -6.47
C ARG A 226 -18.92 12.29 -5.28
N LEU A 227 -18.34 11.10 -5.42
CA LEU A 227 -17.55 10.49 -4.35
C LEU A 227 -16.23 11.24 -4.10
N ALA A 228 -15.55 11.69 -5.17
CA ALA A 228 -14.32 12.48 -5.10
C ALA A 228 -14.49 13.83 -4.38
N ALA A 229 -15.69 14.38 -4.35
CA ALA A 229 -16.02 15.61 -3.62
C ALA A 229 -16.43 15.35 -2.16
N ASP A 230 -16.71 14.10 -1.77
CA ASP A 230 -17.24 13.73 -0.45
C ASP A 230 -16.14 13.43 0.58
N ARG A 231 -15.33 14.44 0.93
CA ARG A 231 -14.28 14.29 1.97
C ARG A 231 -14.83 13.91 3.35
N HIS A 232 -16.13 14.09 3.58
CA HIS A 232 -16.79 13.83 4.85
C HIS A 232 -17.40 12.42 4.95
N GLN A 233 -17.18 11.57 3.94
CA GLN A 233 -17.62 10.17 3.92
C GLN A 233 -19.14 9.99 4.15
N ARG A 234 -19.95 10.89 3.58
CA ARG A 234 -21.41 10.83 3.62
C ARG A 234 -21.98 9.85 2.60
N GLU A 235 -21.24 9.58 1.53
CA GLU A 235 -21.64 8.76 0.37
C GLU A 235 -21.23 7.29 0.53
N GLN A 236 -21.47 6.71 1.71
CA GLN A 236 -21.02 5.34 2.03
C GLN A 236 -21.62 4.29 1.08
N ALA A 237 -22.93 4.33 0.85
CA ALA A 237 -23.61 3.40 -0.05
C ALA A 237 -23.09 3.51 -1.50
N LEU A 238 -22.66 4.69 -1.92
CA LEU A 238 -22.05 4.88 -3.24
C LEU A 238 -20.63 4.29 -3.28
N ALA A 239 -19.83 4.49 -2.22
CA ALA A 239 -18.51 3.89 -2.12
C ALA A 239 -18.59 2.36 -2.14
N GLU A 240 -19.51 1.77 -1.37
CA GLU A 240 -19.78 0.33 -1.36
C GLU A 240 -20.16 -0.17 -2.75
N LYS A 241 -21.14 0.47 -3.40
CA LYS A 241 -21.55 0.13 -4.77
C LYS A 241 -20.37 0.18 -5.74
N LEU A 242 -19.59 1.25 -5.75
CA LEU A 242 -18.46 1.40 -6.66
C LEU A 242 -17.36 0.35 -6.40
N SER A 243 -17.18 -0.06 -5.14
CA SER A 243 -16.28 -1.14 -4.75
C SER A 243 -16.76 -2.50 -5.27
N GLU A 244 -18.06 -2.80 -5.14
CA GLU A 244 -18.66 -4.06 -5.57
C GLU A 244 -18.72 -4.19 -7.10
N GLU A 245 -19.02 -3.09 -7.80
CA GLU A 245 -19.16 -3.04 -9.26
C GLU A 245 -17.85 -2.70 -9.98
N MET A 246 -16.70 -3.06 -9.39
CA MET A 246 -15.38 -2.74 -9.94
C MET A 246 -15.22 -3.28 -11.39
N PRO A 247 -14.88 -2.44 -12.38
CA PRO A 247 -14.77 -2.85 -13.78
C PRO A 247 -13.59 -3.78 -14.04
#